data_AF-A0A1V9FV40-F1
#
_entry.id   AF-A0A1V9FV40-F1
#
_cell.length_a   1.000
_cell.length_b   1.000
_cell.length_c   1.000
_cell.angle_alpha   90.00
_cell.angle_beta   90.00
_cell.angle_gamma   90.00
#
_symmetry.space_group_name_H-M   'P 1'
#
loop_
_entity.id
_entity.type
_entity.pdbx_description
1 polymer ?
#
loop_
_entity_poly.entity_id
_entity_poly.type
_entity_poly.pdbx_seq_one_letter_code
_entity_poly.pdbx_strand_id
1 'polypeptide(L)'
;MQAGTVYQFFFIGDPTSKLYEVRMYDFNERQVVYKRHQWGDIDGSVISYTYVPQFSEYHMIKPVQVNKQKKKLCGYVMLMKKPEPTARK
;
A
#
# COMPACT_ATOMS: atom_id res chain seq x y z
N MET A 1 1.15 6.28 -12.11
CA MET A 1 1.33 7.37 -11.11
C MET A 1 2.25 8.43 -11.73
N GLN A 2 2.09 9.69 -11.34
CA GLN A 2 2.88 10.81 -11.90
C GLN A 2 4.17 11.03 -11.12
N ALA A 3 5.26 11.26 -11.84
CA ALA A 3 6.55 11.62 -11.25
C ALA A 3 6.42 12.83 -10.32
N GLY A 4 7.15 12.81 -9.19
CA GLY A 4 7.21 13.93 -8.23
C GLY A 4 5.93 14.17 -7.42
N THR A 5 4.83 13.48 -7.73
CA THR A 5 3.59 13.57 -6.95
C THR A 5 3.68 12.69 -5.70
N VAL A 6 3.31 13.24 -4.55
CA VAL A 6 3.25 12.48 -3.30
C VAL A 6 1.94 11.70 -3.22
N TYR A 7 2.04 10.38 -3.17
CA TYR A 7 0.89 9.50 -2.96
C TYR A 7 0.92 8.92 -1.55
N GLN A 8 -0.25 8.86 -0.93
CA GLN A 8 -0.48 8.12 0.30
C GLN A 8 -1.25 6.85 -0.04
N PHE A 9 -0.64 5.71 0.26
CA PHE A 9 -1.25 4.40 0.09
C PHE A 9 -1.78 3.91 1.43
N PHE A 10 -2.97 3.30 1.41
CA PHE A 10 -3.57 2.61 2.53
C PHE A 10 -4.07 1.24 2.08
N PHE A 11 -3.72 0.22 2.85
CA PHE A 11 -4.29 -1.10 2.77
C PHE A 11 -4.92 -1.44 4.11
N ILE A 12 -6.18 -1.87 4.09
CA ILE A 12 -6.96 -2.25 5.26
C ILE A 12 -7.37 -3.70 5.07
N GLY A 13 -6.65 -4.61 5.74
CA GLY A 13 -6.93 -6.03 5.74
C GLY A 13 -7.96 -6.43 6.79
N ASP A 14 -8.45 -7.67 6.69
CA ASP A 14 -9.31 -8.25 7.72
C ASP A 14 -8.50 -8.57 8.98
N PRO A 15 -8.84 -8.00 10.16
CA PRO A 15 -8.06 -8.11 11.41
C PRO A 15 -7.87 -9.54 11.92
N THR A 16 -8.68 -10.50 11.46
CA THR A 16 -8.54 -11.91 11.82
C THR A 16 -7.42 -12.64 11.07
N SER A 17 -6.77 -11.98 10.11
CA SER A 17 -5.72 -12.57 9.28
C SER A 17 -4.39 -12.65 10.02
N LYS A 18 -3.57 -13.63 9.65
CA LYS A 18 -2.27 -13.87 10.27
C LYS A 18 -1.16 -12.97 9.71
N LEU A 19 -1.31 -12.56 8.45
CA LEU A 19 -0.27 -11.89 7.70
C LEU A 19 -0.89 -10.93 6.69
N TYR A 20 -0.30 -9.75 6.63
CA TYR A 20 -0.66 -8.66 5.74
C TYR A 20 0.61 -8.23 5.03
N GLU A 21 0.59 -8.28 3.71
CA GLU A 21 1.71 -7.90 2.87
C GLU A 21 1.23 -6.99 1.76
N VAL A 22 2.01 -5.95 1.48
CA VAL A 22 1.82 -5.12 0.30
C VAL A 22 3.13 -5.06 -0.46
N ARG A 23 3.06 -5.44 -1.73
CA ARG A 23 4.18 -5.38 -2.66
C ARG A 23 3.83 -4.43 -3.78
N MET A 24 4.76 -3.56 -4.13
CA MET A 24 4.59 -2.64 -5.24
C MET A 24 5.74 -2.80 -6.22
N TYR A 25 5.41 -2.88 -7.49
CA TYR A 25 6.35 -3.03 -8.59
C TYR A 25 6.22 -1.85 -9.54
N ASP A 26 7.35 -1.37 -10.06
CA ASP A 26 7.37 -0.39 -11.15
C ASP A 26 7.12 -1.07 -12.51
N PHE A 27 7.21 -0.30 -13.61
CA PHE A 27 6.99 -0.83 -14.96
C PHE A 27 8.04 -1.87 -15.37
N ASN A 28 9.24 -1.82 -14.78
CA ASN A 28 10.32 -2.77 -15.04
C ASN A 28 10.23 -4.02 -14.13
N GLU A 29 9.08 -4.25 -13.51
CA GLU A 29 8.82 -5.34 -12.55
C GLU A 29 9.76 -5.33 -11.34
N ARG A 30 10.41 -4.19 -11.05
CA ARG A 30 11.28 -4.06 -9.88
C ARG A 30 10.43 -3.74 -8.66
N GLN A 31 10.69 -4.47 -7.58
CA GLN A 31 9.99 -4.24 -6.31
C GLN A 31 10.46 -2.92 -5.69
N VAL A 32 9.58 -1.91 -5.69
CA VAL A 32 9.86 -0.58 -5.15
C VAL A 32 9.36 -0.40 -3.73
N VAL A 33 8.32 -1.15 -3.31
CA VAL A 33 7.82 -1.15 -1.93
C VAL A 33 7.55 -2.57 -1.47
N TYR A 34 7.99 -2.86 -0.24
CA TYR A 34 7.63 -4.06 0.50
C TYR A 34 7.29 -3.68 1.94
N LYS A 35 6.07 -3.97 2.35
CA LYS A 35 5.62 -3.81 3.74
C LYS A 35 4.91 -5.10 4.16
N ARG A 36 5.24 -5.57 5.36
CA ARG A 36 4.70 -6.79 5.95
C ARG A 36 4.39 -6.55 7.41
N HIS A 37 3.13 -6.76 7.80
CA HIS A 37 2.70 -6.77 9.20
C HIS A 37 2.26 -8.19 9.57
N GLN A 38 2.44 -8.55 10.83
CA GLN A 38 2.03 -9.82 11.41
C GLN A 38 0.95 -9.64 12.46
N TRP A 39 0.24 -10.73 12.74
CA TRP A 39 -0.76 -10.75 13.80
C TRP A 39 -0.11 -10.49 15.17
N GLY A 40 -0.52 -9.42 15.84
CA GLY A 40 0.05 -8.94 17.10
C GLY A 40 0.77 -7.60 17.01
N ASP A 41 1.04 -7.09 15.79
CA ASP A 41 1.58 -5.74 15.61
C ASP A 41 0.53 -4.67 15.94
N ILE A 42 0.97 -3.53 16.48
CA ILE A 42 0.11 -2.41 16.94
C ILE A 42 -0.81 -1.90 15.81
N ASP A 43 -0.30 -1.86 14.58
CA ASP A 43 -1.04 -1.50 13.35
C ASP A 43 -1.35 -2.73 12.47
N GLY A 44 -1.53 -3.90 13.10
CA GLY A 44 -1.44 -5.20 12.45
C GLY A 44 -2.26 -5.37 11.16
N SER A 45 -3.46 -4.83 11.08
CA SER A 45 -4.34 -4.96 9.91
C SER A 45 -4.25 -3.81 8.90
N VAL A 46 -3.56 -2.72 9.22
CA VAL A 46 -3.49 -1.53 8.37
C VAL A 46 -2.04 -1.28 7.94
N ILE A 47 -1.80 -1.27 6.64
CA ILE A 47 -0.51 -0.88 6.06
C ILE A 47 -0.71 0.47 5.38
N SER A 48 0.02 1.48 5.85
CA SER A 48 0.05 2.79 5.20
C SER A 48 1.48 3.23 4.90
N TYR A 49 1.69 3.84 3.74
CA TYR A 49 2.98 4.41 3.38
C TYR A 49 2.81 5.57 2.41
N THR A 50 3.77 6.48 2.45
CA THR A 50 3.92 7.53 1.44
C THR A 50 4.86 7.03 0.34
N TYR A 51 4.49 7.25 -0.93
CA TYR A 51 5.31 6.91 -2.09
C TYR A 51 5.38 8.09 -3.05
N VAL A 52 6.59 8.38 -3.53
CA VAL A 52 6.85 9.41 -4.55
C VAL A 52 7.49 8.71 -5.76
N PRO A 53 6.77 8.60 -6.89
CA PRO A 53 7.32 8.01 -8.09
C PRO A 53 8.45 8.88 -8.66
N GLN A 54 9.54 8.25 -9.07
CA GLN A 54 10.64 8.92 -9.79
C GLN A 54 10.24 9.20 -11.24
N PHE A 55 9.46 8.31 -11.84
CA PHE A 55 9.00 8.41 -13.23
C PHE A 55 7.48 8.31 -13.33
N SER A 56 6.94 8.86 -14.43
CA SER A 56 5.51 8.82 -14.72
C SER A 56 5.16 7.51 -15.40
N GLU A 57 4.87 6.48 -14.60
CA GLU A 57 4.69 5.11 -15.09
C GLU A 57 3.56 4.35 -14.36
N TYR A 58 3.12 3.25 -14.97
CA TYR A 58 2.20 2.32 -14.33
C TYR A 58 2.95 1.52 -13.26
N HIS A 59 2.30 1.33 -12.12
CA HIS A 59 2.84 0.51 -11.05
C HIS A 59 1.82 -0.56 -10.70
N MET A 60 2.33 -1.74 -10.38
CA MET A 60 1.52 -2.89 -10.00
C MET A 60 1.55 -3.05 -8.48
N ILE A 61 0.39 -2.97 -7.85
CA ILE A 61 0.25 -3.13 -6.40
C ILE A 61 -0.39 -4.50 -6.14
N LYS A 62 0.30 -5.33 -5.36
CA LYS A 62 -0.12 -6.68 -4.99
C LYS A 62 -0.28 -6.76 -3.47
N PRO A 63 -1.50 -6.54 -2.94
CA PRO A 63 -1.81 -6.85 -1.56
C PRO A 63 -1.99 -8.36 -1.40
N VAL A 64 -1.37 -8.93 -0.36
CA VAL A 64 -1.48 -10.33 0.02
C VAL A 64 -1.96 -10.40 1.45
N GLN A 65 -3.03 -11.15 1.67
CA GLN A 65 -3.58 -11.42 2.97
C GLN A 65 -3.69 -12.94 3.15
N VAL A 66 -3.11 -13.46 4.22
CA VAL A 66 -3.26 -14.89 4.55
C VAL A 66 -4.34 -15.02 5.62
N ASN A 67 -5.54 -15.40 5.18
CA ASN A 67 -6.71 -15.55 6.02
C ASN A 67 -6.94 -17.01 6.45
N LYS A 68 -7.60 -17.19 7.61
CA LYS A 68 -8.29 -18.42 7.99
C LYS A 68 -9.69 -18.45 7.36
N GLN A 69 -9.77 -18.80 6.08
CA GLN A 69 -10.94 -19.32 5.35
C GLN A 69 -12.34 -18.65 5.46
N LYS A 70 -12.53 -17.49 6.13
CA LYS A 70 -13.86 -16.91 6.36
C LYS A 70 -14.43 -16.09 5.21
N LYS A 71 -13.60 -15.43 4.38
CA LYS A 71 -14.03 -14.59 3.25
C LYS A 71 -13.04 -14.67 2.07
N LYS A 72 -13.56 -14.57 0.83
CA LYS A 72 -12.77 -14.49 -0.42
C LYS A 72 -12.25 -13.07 -0.75
N LEU A 73 -12.48 -12.08 0.13
CA LEU A 73 -12.10 -10.68 -0.09
C LEU A 73 -10.75 -10.36 0.55
N CYS A 74 -9.81 -9.81 -0.22
CA CYS A 74 -8.47 -9.40 0.20
C CYS A 74 -8.44 -7.92 0.65
N GLY A 75 -9.24 -7.60 1.68
CA GLY A 75 -9.29 -6.25 2.27
C GLY A 75 -9.69 -5.13 1.29
N TYR A 76 -9.34 -3.89 1.67
CA TYR A 76 -9.56 -2.67 0.88
C TYR A 76 -8.23 -1.97 0.61
N VAL A 77 -8.13 -1.34 -0.55
CA VAL A 77 -6.97 -0.53 -0.97
C VAL A 77 -7.45 0.88 -1.30
N MET A 78 -6.75 1.89 -0.79
CA MET A 78 -6.96 3.29 -1.12
C MET A 78 -5.64 3.93 -1.52
N LEU A 79 -5.67 4.73 -2.59
CA LEU A 79 -4.56 5.53 -3.05
C LEU A 79 -5.01 6.99 -3.12
N MET A 80 -4.41 7.83 -2.28
CA MET A 80 -4.71 9.26 -2.22
C MET A 80 -3.53 10.06 -2.79
N LYS A 81 -3.80 11.06 -3.63
CA LYS A 81 -2.82 12.06 -4.02
C LYS A 81 -2.79 13.13 -2.93
N LYS A 82 -1.65 13.37 -2.29
CA LYS A 82 -1.52 14.52 -1.39
C LYS A 82 -1.49 15.81 -2.24
N PRO A 83 -2.27 16.83 -1.88
CA PRO A 83 -2.17 18.12 -2.53
C PRO A 83 -0.79 18.72 -2.29
N GLU A 84 -0.30 19.52 -3.24
CA GLU A 84 0.88 20.35 -2.99
C GLU A 84 0.61 21.25 -1.76
N PRO A 85 1.60 21.44 -0.87
CA PRO A 85 1.43 22.30 0.29
C PRO A 85 1.08 23.71 -0.20
N THR A 86 -0.19 24.08 -0.04
CA THR A 86 -0.72 25.38 -0.48
C THR A 86 -0.28 26.51 0.46
N ALA A 87 0.47 26.19 1.51
CA ALA A 87 1.11 27.16 2.38
C ALA A 87 2.33 27.77 1.67
N ARG A 88 2.08 28.83 0.91
CA ARG A 88 3.12 29.79 0.53
C ARG A 88 3.68 30.38 1.83
N LYS A 89 4.96 30.14 2.10
CA LYS A 89 5.73 30.93 3.08
C LYS A 89 6.09 32.28 2.48
#